data_AF-A0A932EY51-F1
#
_entry.id   AF-A0A932EY51-F1
#
_cell.length_a   1.000
_cell.length_b   1.000
_cell.length_c   1.000
_cell.angle_alpha   90.00
_cell.angle_beta   90.00
_cell.angle_gamma   90.00
#
_symmetry.space_group_name_H-M   'P 1'
#
loop_
_entity.id
_entity.type
_entity.pdbx_description
1 polymer ?
#
loop_
_entity_poly.entity_id
_entity_poly.type
_entity_poly.pdbx_seq_one_letter_code
_entity_poly.pdbx_strand_id
1 'polypeptide(L)'
;MKRFLTIASVLLVVSLGAGGCAQVRSADPVRDAIRQNFPEQYDKAVRVASCESGLNPRAVSPGGANWGLFQINSVHKGLVASMGYSWDKILDPYVNARVARQIYNSSGGWRPWSCGGA
;
A
#
# COMPACT_ATOMS: atom_id res chain seq x y z
N MET A 1 75.29 0.23 -21.15
CA MET A 1 74.25 -0.75 -21.52
C MET A 1 73.21 -0.79 -20.40
N LYS A 2 71.92 -0.60 -20.75
CA LYS A 2 70.68 -0.99 -20.01
C LYS A 2 70.52 -0.42 -18.57
N ARG A 3 69.70 0.63 -18.37
CA ARG A 3 68.25 0.59 -17.96
C ARG A 3 68.09 -0.09 -16.57
N PHE A 4 67.42 0.49 -15.58
CA PHE A 4 65.98 0.77 -15.59
C PHE A 4 65.58 1.86 -14.57
N LEU A 5 64.64 2.67 -15.04
CA LEU A 5 63.95 3.75 -14.34
C LEU A 5 62.82 3.19 -13.47
N THR A 6 62.65 3.84 -12.32
CA THR A 6 61.59 3.80 -11.31
C THR A 6 60.17 3.53 -11.84
N ILE A 7 59.44 2.58 -11.22
CA ILE A 7 57.97 2.63 -11.13
C ILE A 7 57.57 2.13 -9.73
N ALA A 8 57.30 3.07 -8.82
CA ALA A 8 56.57 2.79 -7.60
C ALA A 8 55.07 2.69 -7.98
N SER A 9 54.54 1.48 -8.01
CA SER A 9 53.11 1.24 -8.21
C SER A 9 52.35 1.78 -7.01
N VAL A 10 51.68 2.93 -7.19
CA VAL A 10 50.69 3.44 -6.24
C VAL A 10 49.49 2.49 -6.27
N LEU A 11 49.35 1.68 -5.22
CA LEU A 11 48.12 0.95 -4.95
C LEU A 11 47.05 1.95 -4.51
N LEU A 12 46.22 2.37 -5.45
CA LEU A 12 45.00 3.10 -5.18
C LEU A 12 43.99 2.12 -4.57
N VAL A 13 43.98 2.00 -3.25
CA VAL A 13 42.90 1.29 -2.54
C VAL A 13 41.69 2.22 -2.52
N VAL A 14 40.78 2.07 -3.48
CA VAL A 14 39.45 2.66 -3.41
C VAL A 14 38.64 1.80 -2.44
N SER A 15 38.61 2.20 -1.17
CA SER A 15 37.71 1.64 -0.17
C SER A 15 36.27 2.12 -0.44
N LEU A 16 35.54 1.38 -1.27
CA LEU A 16 34.07 1.40 -1.31
C LEU A 16 33.55 0.54 -0.17
N GLY A 17 33.14 1.13 0.95
CA GLY A 17 32.69 0.33 2.09
C GLY A 17 32.20 1.10 3.31
N ALA A 18 31.12 1.87 3.17
CA ALA A 18 30.13 2.10 4.22
C ALA A 18 28.84 2.69 3.59
N GLY A 19 28.34 2.05 2.53
CA GLY A 19 26.96 2.24 2.12
C GLY A 19 26.09 1.56 3.16
N GLY A 20 25.69 2.28 4.21
CA GLY A 20 24.59 1.84 5.06
C GLY A 20 23.41 1.56 4.14
N CYS A 21 23.02 0.29 4.03
CA CYS A 21 21.85 -0.09 3.25
C CYS A 21 20.66 0.64 3.89
N ALA A 22 20.25 1.76 3.29
CA ALA A 22 18.86 2.17 3.35
C ALA A 22 18.10 0.98 2.76
N GLN A 23 17.57 0.11 3.62
CA GLN A 23 16.63 -0.90 3.21
C GLN A 23 15.50 -0.14 2.53
N VAL A 24 15.48 -0.18 1.20
CA VAL A 24 14.24 -0.06 0.45
C VAL A 24 13.42 -1.25 0.90
N ARG A 25 12.69 -1.10 2.00
CA ARG A 25 11.52 -1.93 2.24
C ARG A 25 10.74 -1.82 0.95
N SER A 26 10.57 -2.92 0.22
CA SER A 26 9.60 -2.96 -0.86
C SER A 26 8.34 -2.31 -0.31
N ALA A 27 7.96 -1.15 -0.83
CA ALA A 27 6.79 -0.46 -0.34
C ALA A 27 5.62 -1.36 -0.70
N ASP A 28 5.05 -2.05 0.29
CA ASP A 28 3.82 -2.81 0.13
C ASP A 28 2.71 -1.76 -0.05
N PRO A 29 2.21 -1.55 -1.28
CA PRO A 29 1.25 -0.47 -1.56
C PRO A 29 -0.07 -0.70 -0.83
N VAL A 30 -0.42 -1.95 -0.51
CA VAL A 30 -1.62 -2.28 0.26
C VAL A 30 -1.45 -1.80 1.69
N ARG A 31 -0.36 -2.17 2.35
CA ARG A 31 -0.09 -1.73 3.73
C ARG A 31 0.16 -0.24 3.83
N ASP A 32 0.78 0.35 2.82
CA ASP A 32 0.99 1.79 2.74
C ASP A 32 -0.34 2.54 2.58
N ALA A 33 -1.21 2.13 1.66
CA ALA A 33 -2.56 2.69 1.51
C ALA A 33 -3.38 2.61 2.81
N ILE A 34 -3.31 1.48 3.52
CA ILE A 34 -3.97 1.32 4.83
C ILE A 34 -3.37 2.29 5.85
N ARG A 35 -2.03 2.41 5.92
CA ARG A 35 -1.35 3.32 6.86
C ARG A 35 -1.69 4.78 6.60
N GLN A 36 -1.72 5.20 5.35
CA GLN A 36 -2.05 6.58 4.98
C GLN A 36 -3.49 6.96 5.36
N ASN A 37 -4.43 6.01 5.27
CA ASN A 37 -5.84 6.31 5.47
C ASN A 37 -6.35 5.96 6.88
N PHE A 38 -5.71 5.03 7.60
CA PHE A 38 -6.09 4.58 8.94
C PHE A 38 -4.87 4.54 9.87
N PRO A 39 -4.10 5.63 10.06
CA PRO A 39 -2.88 5.60 10.88
C PRO A 39 -3.18 5.24 12.35
N GLU A 40 -4.27 5.74 12.91
CA GLU A 40 -4.69 5.50 14.29
C GLU A 40 -5.41 4.16 14.49
N GLN A 41 -5.84 3.52 13.40
CA GLN A 41 -6.52 2.22 13.40
C GLN A 41 -5.76 1.18 12.57
N TYR A 42 -4.45 1.38 12.35
CA TYR A 42 -3.70 0.64 11.34
C TYR A 42 -3.85 -0.87 11.49
N ASP A 43 -3.60 -1.40 12.70
CA ASP A 43 -3.68 -2.83 12.95
C ASP A 43 -5.10 -3.38 12.75
N LYS A 44 -6.12 -2.62 13.16
CA LYS A 44 -7.52 -2.98 12.97
C LYS A 44 -7.90 -2.98 11.49
N ALA A 45 -7.50 -1.95 10.75
CA ALA A 45 -7.77 -1.82 9.32
C ALA A 45 -7.09 -2.94 8.52
N VAL A 46 -5.87 -3.35 8.90
CA VAL A 46 -5.20 -4.53 8.32
C VAL A 46 -6.00 -5.81 8.57
N ARG A 47 -6.51 -6.03 9.79
CA ARG A 47 -7.34 -7.22 10.10
C ARG A 47 -8.65 -7.23 9.31
N VAL A 48 -9.33 -6.08 9.23
CA VAL A 48 -10.55 -5.92 8.42
C VAL A 48 -10.25 -6.22 6.95
N ALA A 49 -9.26 -5.56 6.35
CA ALA A 49 -8.90 -5.78 4.94
C ALA A 49 -8.44 -7.23 4.65
N SER A 50 -7.75 -7.86 5.61
CA SER A 50 -7.37 -9.27 5.51
C SER A 50 -8.59 -10.20 5.54
N CYS A 51 -9.61 -9.92 6.37
CA CYS A 51 -10.83 -10.71 6.44
C CYS A 51 -11.74 -10.49 5.22
N GLU A 52 -11.86 -9.25 4.75
CA GLU A 52 -12.72 -8.87 3.61
C GLU A 52 -12.17 -9.38 2.27
N SER A 53 -10.86 -9.25 2.03
CA SER A 53 -10.26 -9.51 0.71
C SER A 53 -9.00 -10.39 0.73
N GLY A 54 -8.51 -10.78 1.90
CA GLY A 54 -7.18 -11.40 2.01
C GLY A 54 -6.06 -10.42 1.65
N LEU A 55 -6.25 -9.12 1.91
CA LEU A 55 -5.35 -8.04 1.47
C LEU A 55 -5.18 -7.94 -0.05
N ASN A 56 -6.15 -8.45 -0.83
CA ASN A 56 -6.12 -8.37 -2.29
C ASN A 56 -6.86 -7.12 -2.78
N PRO A 57 -6.16 -6.09 -3.30
CA PRO A 57 -6.81 -4.87 -3.79
C PRO A 57 -7.62 -5.09 -5.05
N ARG A 58 -7.47 -6.24 -5.72
CA ARG A 58 -8.19 -6.60 -6.95
C ARG A 58 -9.33 -7.59 -6.71
N ALA A 59 -9.65 -7.92 -5.45
CA ALA A 59 -10.74 -8.85 -5.14
C ALA A 59 -12.09 -8.30 -5.59
N VAL A 60 -12.90 -9.14 -6.23
CA VAL A 60 -14.28 -8.83 -6.59
C VAL A 60 -15.15 -9.98 -6.12
N SER A 61 -16.18 -9.70 -5.34
CA SER A 61 -17.06 -10.74 -4.80
C SER A 61 -17.79 -11.47 -5.93
N PRO A 62 -18.25 -12.72 -5.70
CA PRO A 62 -19.23 -13.34 -6.59
C PRO A 62 -20.44 -12.41 -6.79
N GLY A 63 -20.89 -12.27 -8.04
CA GLY A 63 -21.95 -11.32 -8.42
C GLY A 63 -21.51 -9.86 -8.62
N GLY A 64 -20.25 -9.52 -8.33
CA GLY A 64 -19.67 -8.22 -8.68
C GLY A 64 -20.17 -7.04 -7.85
N ALA A 65 -20.70 -7.28 -6.65
CA ALA A 65 -21.24 -6.23 -5.79
C ALA A 65 -20.17 -5.53 -4.93
N ASN A 66 -19.16 -6.26 -4.44
CA ASN A 66 -18.11 -5.72 -3.55
C ASN A 66 -16.73 -5.78 -4.21
N TRP A 67 -15.97 -4.68 -4.11
CA TRP A 67 -14.75 -4.47 -4.88
C TRP A 67 -13.57 -4.02 -4.01
N GLY A 68 -12.42 -4.59 -4.33
CA GLY A 68 -11.09 -4.26 -3.86
C GLY A 68 -10.83 -4.50 -2.37
N LEU A 69 -9.81 -3.79 -1.86
CA LEU A 69 -9.14 -4.07 -0.58
C LEU A 69 -10.08 -4.16 0.63
N PHE A 70 -11.02 -3.22 0.74
CA PHE A 70 -12.03 -3.15 1.80
C PHE A 70 -13.41 -3.60 1.34
N GLN A 71 -13.50 -4.32 0.21
CA GLN A 71 -14.77 -4.84 -0.35
C GLN A 71 -15.87 -3.77 -0.41
N ILE A 72 -15.56 -2.61 -1.00
CA ILE A 72 -16.51 -1.50 -1.12
C ILE A 72 -17.68 -1.93 -2.00
N ASN A 73 -18.90 -1.84 -1.46
CA ASN A 73 -20.10 -2.21 -2.17
C ASN A 73 -20.47 -1.18 -3.25
N SER A 74 -20.99 -1.66 -4.38
CA SER A 74 -21.40 -0.86 -5.54
C SER A 74 -22.48 0.20 -5.24
N VAL A 75 -23.21 0.10 -4.12
CA VAL A 75 -24.10 1.18 -3.65
C VAL A 75 -23.35 2.50 -3.40
N HIS A 76 -22.04 2.44 -3.16
CA HIS A 76 -21.21 3.62 -2.95
C HIS A 76 -20.68 4.26 -4.25
N LYS A 77 -21.11 3.82 -5.43
CA LYS A 77 -20.69 4.43 -6.72
C LYS A 77 -20.86 5.95 -6.77
N GLY A 78 -21.94 6.47 -6.20
CA GLY A 78 -22.17 7.93 -6.10
C GLY A 78 -21.11 8.64 -5.26
N LEU A 79 -20.71 8.04 -4.14
CA LEU A 79 -19.62 8.56 -3.30
C LEU A 79 -18.27 8.52 -4.03
N VAL A 80 -17.99 7.42 -4.74
CA VAL A 80 -16.75 7.28 -5.52
C VAL A 80 -16.67 8.37 -6.60
N ALA A 81 -17.78 8.61 -7.31
CA ALA A 81 -17.88 9.67 -8.30
C ALA A 81 -17.73 11.07 -7.68
N SER A 82 -18.34 11.34 -6.51
CA SER A 82 -18.18 12.64 -5.83
C SER A 82 -16.75 12.90 -5.35
N MET A 83 -15.95 11.84 -5.20
CA MET A 83 -14.52 11.94 -4.89
C MET A 83 -13.63 12.09 -6.14
N GLY A 84 -14.22 12.19 -7.33
CA GLY A 84 -13.52 12.37 -8.60
C GLY A 84 -12.98 11.09 -9.22
N TYR A 85 -13.47 9.92 -8.78
CA TYR A 85 -13.03 8.62 -9.28
C TYR A 85 -14.12 7.92 -10.11
N SER A 86 -13.70 7.22 -11.15
CA SER A 86 -14.52 6.21 -11.81
C SER A 86 -14.50 4.89 -11.01
N TRP A 87 -15.55 4.07 -11.13
CA TRP A 87 -15.70 2.87 -10.29
C TRP A 87 -14.55 1.86 -10.44
N ASP A 88 -13.95 1.73 -11.63
CA ASP A 88 -12.80 0.85 -11.86
C ASP A 88 -11.60 1.16 -10.97
N LYS A 89 -11.47 2.42 -10.51
CA LYS A 89 -10.41 2.84 -9.60
C LYS A 89 -10.52 2.25 -8.20
N ILE A 90 -11.65 1.64 -7.83
CA ILE A 90 -11.77 0.92 -6.55
C ILE A 90 -10.82 -0.29 -6.46
N LEU A 91 -10.27 -0.78 -7.59
CA LEU A 91 -9.25 -1.84 -7.58
C LEU A 91 -7.83 -1.31 -7.29
N ASP A 92 -7.64 0.01 -7.23
CA ASP A 92 -6.42 0.63 -6.73
C ASP A 92 -6.46 0.67 -5.19
N PRO A 93 -5.42 0.18 -4.48
CA PRO A 93 -5.43 0.11 -3.02
C PRO A 93 -5.56 1.48 -2.34
N TYR A 94 -4.97 2.54 -2.91
CA TYR A 94 -5.01 3.89 -2.35
C TYR A 94 -6.40 4.50 -2.49
N VAL A 95 -7.01 4.36 -3.66
CA VAL A 95 -8.38 4.82 -3.89
C VAL A 95 -9.37 4.04 -3.01
N ASN A 96 -9.23 2.71 -2.94
CA ASN A 96 -10.08 1.86 -2.13
C ASN A 96 -10.01 2.23 -0.64
N ALA A 97 -8.79 2.36 -0.09
CA ALA A 97 -8.57 2.74 1.30
C ALA A 97 -9.10 4.15 1.61
N ARG A 98 -8.97 5.09 0.67
CA ARG A 98 -9.51 6.45 0.83
C ARG A 98 -11.03 6.47 0.85
N VAL A 99 -11.68 5.70 -0.02
CA VAL A 99 -13.15 5.55 -0.01
C VAL A 99 -13.62 4.84 1.27
N ALA A 100 -12.92 3.78 1.70
CA ALA A 100 -13.19 3.11 2.96
C ALA A 100 -13.10 4.07 4.15
N ARG A 101 -12.09 4.95 4.19
CA ARG A 101 -11.97 5.99 5.22
C ARG A 101 -13.16 6.93 5.23
N GLN A 102 -13.65 7.34 4.07
CA GLN A 102 -14.82 8.22 3.97
C GLN A 102 -16.10 7.54 4.47
N ILE A 103 -16.29 6.25 4.17
CA ILE A 103 -17.42 5.44 4.67
C ILE A 103 -17.32 5.23 6.19
N TYR A 104 -16.12 4.94 6.68
CA TYR A 104 -15.84 4.77 8.11
C TYR A 104 -16.22 6.04 8.90
N ASN A 105 -15.77 7.20 8.43
CA ASN A 105 -16.05 8.49 9.06
C ASN A 105 -17.55 8.80 9.06
N SER A 106 -18.24 8.62 7.92
CA SER A 106 -19.68 8.91 7.83
C SER A 106 -20.55 7.94 8.62
N SER A 107 -20.08 6.70 8.81
CA SER A 107 -20.80 5.66 9.56
C SER A 107 -20.48 5.64 11.05
N GLY A 108 -19.53 6.48 11.50
CA GLY A 108 -19.05 6.51 12.87
C GLY A 108 -18.24 5.27 13.29
N GLY A 109 -17.67 4.53 12.34
CA GLY A 109 -16.85 3.34 12.65
C GLY A 109 -16.94 2.20 11.63
N TRP A 110 -16.58 1.00 12.08
CA TRP A 110 -16.48 -0.22 11.27
C TRP A 110 -17.80 -0.95 11.00
N ARG A 111 -18.94 -0.44 11.49
CA ARG A 111 -20.27 -1.07 11.36
C ARG A 111 -20.66 -1.48 9.93
N PRO A 112 -20.27 -0.76 8.84
CA PRO A 112 -20.60 -1.16 7.47
C PRO A 112 -19.90 -2.44 6.99
N TRP A 113 -18.82 -2.88 7.63
CA TRP A 113 -18.05 -4.05 7.22
C TRP A 113 -18.49 -5.28 8.00
N SER A 114 -18.71 -6.39 7.28
CA SER A 114 -19.04 -7.67 7.93
C SER A 114 -17.90 -8.14 8.81
N CYS A 115 -16.65 -7.88 8.38
CA CYS A 115 -15.44 -8.14 9.16
C CYS A 115 -15.09 -7.00 10.14
N GLY A 116 -16.00 -6.05 10.42
CA GLY A 116 -15.71 -4.93 11.32
C GLY A 116 -15.31 -5.34 12.75
N GLY A 117 -15.61 -6.58 13.16
CA GLY A 117 -15.21 -7.19 14.43
C GLY A 117 -13.80 -7.81 14.46
N ALA A 118 -13.11 -7.91 13.32
CA ALA A 118 -11.83 -8.65 13.17
C ALA A 118 -10.63 -8.15 14.00
#